data_AF-A0A932YE96-F1
#
_entry.id   AF-A0A932YE96-F1
#
_cell.length_a   1.000
_cell.length_b   1.000
_cell.length_c   1.000
_cell.angle_alpha   90.00
_cell.angle_beta   90.00
_cell.angle_gamma   90.00
#
_symmetry.space_group_name_H-M   'P 1'
#
loop_
_entity.id
_entity.type
_entity.pdbx_description
1 polymer ?
#
loop_
_entity_poly.entity_id
_entity_poly.type
_entity_poly.pdbx_seq_one_letter_code
_entity_poly.pdbx_strand_id
1 'polypeptide(L)'
;MGIQGCRYGAAATPGFPNQLPGFSLLAPFLLGKTTNKLMEVKPKSCIKCSSPIPLERLSILPETTICVRCQQYIEDLGKRQEIRRAVREVVEKQTEHFSTQKPCPQCRSRLTVRLNKTRNTFFLGCRNYPDCTYAENFNNNIRCSRCDIPMVPRQGRFGYFWGCRNYPRCKKTVQAT
;
A
#
# COMPACT_ATOMS: atom_id res chain seq x y z
N MET A 1 14.36 5.98 0.16
CA MET A 1 13.30 6.79 0.78
C MET A 1 13.35 6.56 2.27
N GLY A 2 14.06 7.44 2.99
CA GLY A 2 14.20 7.33 4.44
C GLY A 2 12.83 7.47 5.08
N ILE A 3 12.37 6.41 5.75
CA ILE A 3 11.31 6.51 6.74
C ILE A 3 11.69 7.67 7.64
N GLN A 4 10.91 8.77 7.56
CA GLN A 4 11.04 9.89 8.47
C GLN A 4 11.11 9.28 9.85
N GLY A 5 12.32 9.29 10.41
CA GLY A 5 12.56 8.85 11.75
C GLY A 5 11.52 9.58 12.55
N CYS A 6 10.62 8.85 13.18
CA CYS A 6 10.66 8.60 14.60
C CYS A 6 11.39 9.66 15.47
N ARG A 7 11.47 10.93 15.03
CA ARG A 7 11.86 12.06 15.82
C ARG A 7 10.85 12.00 16.95
N TYR A 8 11.37 11.84 18.14
CA TYR A 8 10.67 12.34 19.28
C TYR A 8 10.28 13.76 18.87
N GLY A 9 8.99 13.96 18.57
CA GLY A 9 8.34 15.09 19.17
C GLY A 9 8.67 14.89 20.64
N ALA A 10 9.76 15.52 21.09
CA ALA A 10 9.74 16.12 22.40
C ALA A 10 8.41 16.87 22.35
N ALA A 11 7.37 16.26 22.92
CA ALA A 11 6.22 17.01 23.34
C ALA A 11 6.89 18.13 24.12
N ALA A 12 6.84 19.34 23.58
CA ALA A 12 7.18 20.52 24.30
C ALA A 12 6.43 20.33 25.61
N THR A 13 7.18 20.05 26.67
CA THR A 13 6.65 20.11 28.03
C THR A 13 5.90 21.43 28.06
N PRO A 14 4.58 21.45 28.36
CA PRO A 14 3.90 22.72 28.51
C PRO A 14 4.77 23.53 29.46
N GLY A 15 5.24 24.68 28.97
CA GLY A 15 6.13 25.54 29.71
C GLY A 15 5.49 25.76 31.06
N PHE A 16 6.06 25.16 32.09
CA PHE A 16 5.74 25.53 33.44
C PHE A 16 6.02 27.03 33.51
N PRO A 17 5.05 27.87 33.89
CA PRO A 17 5.32 29.27 34.15
C PRO A 17 6.33 29.31 35.30
N ASN A 18 7.60 29.51 34.96
CA ASN A 18 8.66 29.79 35.92
C ASN A 18 8.41 31.18 36.48
N GLN A 19 7.61 31.26 37.54
CA GLN A 19 7.61 32.37 38.47
C GLN A 19 7.06 31.91 39.81
N LEU A 20 7.92 31.21 40.55
CA LEU A 20 7.93 31.28 42.00
C LEU A 20 9.22 32.02 42.40
N PRO A 21 9.13 33.18 43.05
CA PRO A 21 10.31 33.88 43.54
C PRO A 21 10.83 33.14 44.77
N GLY A 22 12.13 32.83 44.80
CA GLY A 22 12.81 32.54 46.08
C GLY A 22 13.25 31.10 46.36
N PHE A 23 13.76 30.35 45.37
CA PHE A 23 14.61 29.18 45.68
C PHE A 23 16.01 29.37 45.11
N SER A 24 16.84 29.99 45.94
CA SER A 24 18.29 30.11 45.79
C SER A 24 18.91 28.71 45.65
N LEU A 25 19.56 28.47 44.51
CA LEU A 25 20.66 27.52 44.30
C LEU A 25 20.53 26.17 45.04
N LEU A 26 19.73 25.24 44.51
CA LEU A 26 19.89 23.82 44.84
C LEU A 26 21.17 23.30 44.18
N ALA A 27 22.32 23.50 44.83
CA ALA A 27 23.52 22.75 44.51
C ALA A 27 23.27 21.26 44.83
N PRO A 28 23.62 20.32 43.94
CA PRO A 28 23.36 18.92 44.18
C PRO A 28 24.14 18.42 45.41
N PHE A 29 23.41 17.99 46.45
CA PHE A 29 23.96 17.32 47.63
C PHE A 29 24.77 16.08 47.23
N LEU A 30 25.71 15.65 48.06
CA LEU A 30 26.53 14.45 47.82
C LEU A 30 25.68 13.19 47.54
N LEU A 31 24.50 13.09 48.15
CA LEU A 31 23.49 12.08 47.86
C LEU A 31 22.97 12.14 46.41
N GLY A 32 22.83 13.33 45.82
CA GLY A 32 22.48 13.51 44.41
C GLY A 32 23.59 13.12 43.43
N LYS A 33 24.86 13.12 43.87
CA LYS A 33 26.00 12.63 43.06
C LYS A 33 26.14 11.12 43.14
N THR A 34 25.81 10.51 44.29
CA THR A 34 25.82 9.05 44.45
C THR A 34 24.60 8.37 43.83
N THR A 35 23.41 8.97 43.88
CA THR A 35 22.22 8.42 43.20
C THR A 35 22.33 8.50 41.67
N ASN A 36 22.96 9.55 41.12
CA ASN A 36 23.20 9.64 39.67
C ASN A 36 24.20 8.58 39.16
N LYS A 37 25.19 8.18 39.96
CA LYS A 37 26.10 7.06 39.62
C LYS A 37 25.42 5.69 39.60
N LEU A 38 24.28 5.53 40.29
CA LEU A 38 23.51 4.28 40.34
C LEU A 38 22.48 4.16 39.20
N MET A 39 22.22 5.22 38.43
CA MET A 39 21.20 5.25 37.37
C MET A 39 21.75 5.09 35.95
N GLU A 40 22.88 4.41 35.75
CA GLU A 40 23.42 4.12 34.40
C GLU A 40 22.85 2.85 33.76
N VAL A 41 21.60 2.48 34.06
CA VAL A 41 20.95 1.39 33.32
C VAL A 41 20.56 1.93 31.94
N LYS A 42 21.43 1.77 30.94
CA LYS A 42 21.11 2.10 29.56
C LYS A 42 19.86 1.30 29.14
N PRO A 43 18.72 1.96 28.84
CA PRO A 43 17.52 1.25 28.44
C PRO A 43 17.75 0.51 27.12
N LYS A 44 17.14 -0.66 26.96
CA LYS A 44 17.17 -1.40 25.67
C LYS A 44 16.66 -0.46 24.57
N SER A 45 17.36 -0.40 23.44
CA SER A 45 16.97 0.44 22.31
C SER A 45 16.25 -0.38 21.24
N CYS A 46 15.31 0.25 20.53
CA CYS A 46 14.56 -0.39 19.46
C CYS A 46 15.46 -0.68 18.27
N ILE A 47 15.50 -1.94 17.81
CA ILE A 47 16.33 -2.35 16.65
C ILE A 47 15.92 -1.66 15.33
N LYS A 48 14.69 -1.15 15.24
CA LYS A 48 14.14 -0.58 14.00
C LYS A 48 14.34 0.93 13.87
N CYS A 49 14.30 1.67 14.97
CA CYS A 49 14.39 3.13 14.98
C CYS A 49 15.40 3.70 15.99
N SER A 50 16.16 2.83 16.66
CA SER A 50 17.18 3.16 17.68
C SER A 50 16.67 3.98 18.88
N SER A 51 15.36 4.16 18.99
CA SER A 51 14.72 4.89 20.08
C SER A 51 14.71 4.04 21.36
N PRO A 52 14.92 4.62 22.56
CA PRO A 52 14.84 3.88 23.82
C PRO A 52 13.45 3.26 24.01
N ILE A 53 13.41 1.99 24.43
CA ILE A 53 12.17 1.29 24.76
C ILE A 53 11.77 1.69 26.20
N PRO A 54 10.54 2.18 26.42
CA PRO A 54 10.09 2.56 27.76
C PRO A 54 10.20 1.40 28.76
N LEU A 55 10.69 1.68 29.97
CA LEU A 55 10.82 0.68 31.03
C LEU A 55 9.48 0.04 31.40
N GLU A 56 8.39 0.82 31.42
CA GLU A 56 7.01 0.35 31.60
C GLU A 56 6.63 -0.79 30.64
N ARG A 57 7.21 -0.80 29.45
CA ARG A 57 6.96 -1.83 28.45
C ARG A 57 7.88 -3.03 28.63
N LEU A 58 9.12 -2.80 29.04
CA LEU A 58 10.10 -3.86 29.33
C LEU A 58 9.76 -4.63 30.60
N SER A 59 9.08 -4.01 31.57
CA SER A 59 8.56 -4.70 32.76
C SER A 59 7.44 -5.69 32.40
N ILE A 60 6.61 -5.36 31.41
CA ILE A 60 5.52 -6.23 30.94
C ILE A 60 6.04 -7.27 29.93
N LEU A 61 6.95 -6.87 29.03
CA LEU A 61 7.48 -7.68 27.94
C LEU A 61 9.01 -7.56 27.88
N PRO A 62 9.76 -8.32 28.70
CA PRO A 62 11.21 -8.15 28.85
C PRO A 62 12.01 -8.49 27.58
N GLU A 63 11.47 -9.34 26.71
CA GLU A 63 12.10 -9.79 25.46
C GLU A 63 11.78 -8.90 24.25
N THR A 64 11.01 -7.82 24.42
CA THR A 64 10.66 -6.95 23.29
C THR A 64 11.89 -6.19 22.77
N THR A 65 12.15 -6.30 21.47
CA THR A 65 13.26 -5.61 20.78
C THR A 65 12.80 -4.39 19.98
N ILE A 66 11.49 -4.12 19.98
CA ILE A 66 10.85 -3.04 19.21
C ILE A 66 10.00 -2.14 20.09
N CYS A 67 10.01 -0.83 19.82
CA CYS A 67 9.16 0.13 20.52
C CYS A 67 7.70 0.03 20.05
N VAL A 68 6.76 0.57 20.85
CA VAL A 68 5.31 0.58 20.54
C VAL A 68 5.04 1.15 19.14
N ARG A 69 5.69 2.27 18.78
CA ARG A 69 5.49 2.91 17.48
C ARG A 69 5.99 2.04 16.33
N CYS A 70 7.11 1.35 16.49
CA CYS A 70 7.60 0.42 15.47
C CYS A 70 6.73 -0.82 15.36
N GLN A 71 6.20 -1.34 16.49
CA GLN A 71 5.23 -2.43 16.47
C GLN A 71 3.97 -2.02 15.69
N GLN A 72 3.34 -0.90 16.06
CA GLN A 72 2.16 -0.36 15.38
C GLN A 72 2.42 -0.14 13.89
N TYR A 73 3.58 0.43 13.53
CA TYR A 73 3.96 0.62 12.13
C TYR A 73 4.06 -0.70 11.35
N ILE A 74 4.65 -1.74 11.94
CA ILE A 74 4.75 -3.07 11.30
C ILE A 74 3.36 -3.68 11.13
N GLU A 75 2.51 -3.60 12.15
CA GLU A 75 1.13 -4.09 12.09
C GLU A 75 0.32 -3.37 11.01
N ASP A 76 0.43 -2.05 10.91
CA ASP A 76 -0.26 -1.24 9.90
C ASP A 76 0.25 -1.53 8.48
N LEU A 77 1.55 -1.78 8.31
CA LEU A 77 2.10 -2.27 7.05
C LEU A 77 1.51 -3.64 6.68
N GLY A 78 1.37 -4.54 7.66
CA GLY A 78 0.71 -5.84 7.49
C GLY A 78 -0.72 -5.68 6.97
N LYS A 79 -1.53 -4.85 7.63
CA LYS A 79 -2.91 -4.55 7.19
C LYS A 79 -2.97 -4.00 5.76
N ARG A 80 -2.06 -3.09 5.41
CA ARG A 80 -1.97 -2.55 4.03
C ARG A 80 -1.66 -3.64 3.01
N GLN A 81 -0.77 -4.58 3.33
CA GLN A 81 -0.45 -5.71 2.45
C GLN A 81 -1.64 -6.66 2.30
N GLU A 82 -2.36 -6.94 3.39
CA GLU A 82 -3.58 -7.76 3.36
C GLU A 82 -4.67 -7.15 2.46
N ILE A 83 -4.93 -5.84 2.58
CA ILE A 83 -5.87 -5.13 1.71
C ILE A 83 -5.42 -5.25 0.25
N ARG A 84 -4.13 -5.04 -0.05
CA ARG A 84 -3.62 -5.17 -1.43
C ARG A 84 -3.83 -6.58 -1.98
N ARG A 85 -3.63 -7.62 -1.16
CA ARG A 85 -3.86 -9.02 -1.54
C ARG A 85 -5.34 -9.28 -1.81
N ALA A 86 -6.22 -8.86 -0.91
CA ALA A 86 -7.66 -9.01 -1.06
C ALA A 86 -8.18 -8.30 -2.33
N VAL A 87 -7.71 -7.07 -2.57
CA VAL A 87 -8.05 -6.31 -3.78
C VAL A 87 -7.59 -7.03 -5.06
N ARG A 88 -6.38 -7.61 -5.06
CA ARG A 88 -5.88 -8.39 -6.21
C ARG A 88 -6.79 -9.59 -6.50
N GLU A 89 -7.14 -10.35 -5.47
CA GLU A 89 -8.00 -11.53 -5.59
C GLU A 89 -9.38 -11.18 -6.15
N VAL A 90 -10.01 -10.12 -5.64
CA VAL A 90 -11.31 -9.63 -6.13
C VAL A 90 -11.22 -9.22 -7.60
N VAL A 91 -10.14 -8.52 -7.99
CA VAL A 91 -9.97 -8.07 -9.36
C VAL A 91 -9.70 -9.24 -10.31
N GLU A 92 -8.84 -10.19 -9.95
CA GLU A 92 -8.57 -11.38 -10.77
C GLU A 92 -9.84 -12.20 -11.03
N LYS A 93 -10.68 -12.41 -10.00
CA LYS A 93 -11.97 -13.09 -10.15
C LYS A 93 -12.96 -12.36 -11.07
N GLN A 94 -12.79 -11.07 -11.31
CA GLN A 94 -13.70 -10.26 -12.13
C GLN A 94 -13.22 -10.07 -13.58
N THR A 95 -11.98 -10.43 -13.88
CA THR A 95 -11.38 -10.15 -15.20
C THR A 95 -11.20 -11.43 -15.99
N GLU A 96 -12.03 -11.62 -17.03
CA GLU A 96 -11.73 -12.55 -18.11
C GLU A 96 -10.46 -12.06 -18.84
N HIS A 97 -9.33 -12.72 -18.57
CA HIS A 97 -8.01 -12.28 -18.99
C HIS A 97 -7.74 -12.47 -20.50
N PHE A 98 -8.21 -11.54 -21.34
CA PHE A 98 -7.58 -11.33 -22.65
C PHE A 98 -6.32 -10.48 -22.47
N SER A 99 -5.14 -11.12 -22.55
CA SER A 99 -3.84 -10.45 -22.42
C SER A 99 -3.40 -9.89 -23.76
N THR A 100 -3.19 -8.59 -23.83
CA THR A 100 -2.67 -7.94 -25.04
C THR A 100 -1.15 -8.03 -25.09
N GLN A 101 -0.58 -7.92 -26.29
CA GLN A 101 0.88 -7.83 -26.46
C GLN A 101 1.42 -6.42 -26.11
N LYS A 102 0.55 -5.45 -25.81
CA LYS A 102 0.94 -4.08 -25.50
C LYS A 102 1.55 -3.99 -24.09
N PRO A 103 2.78 -3.48 -23.95
CA PRO A 103 3.39 -3.24 -22.64
C PRO A 103 2.81 -1.97 -21.98
N CYS A 104 2.73 -1.99 -20.66
CA CYS A 104 2.33 -0.85 -19.83
C CYS A 104 3.43 0.23 -19.86
N PRO A 105 3.11 1.51 -20.08
CA PRO A 105 4.10 2.58 -20.10
C PRO A 105 4.68 2.89 -18.71
N GLN A 106 3.97 2.55 -17.62
CA GLN A 106 4.43 2.83 -16.25
C GLN A 106 5.36 1.76 -15.70
N CYS A 107 5.08 0.47 -15.94
CA CYS A 107 5.82 -0.63 -15.32
C CYS A 107 6.26 -1.73 -16.30
N ARG A 108 6.05 -1.54 -17.61
CA ARG A 108 6.41 -2.47 -18.71
C ARG A 108 5.75 -3.85 -18.68
N SER A 109 4.92 -4.14 -17.69
CA SER A 109 4.11 -5.36 -17.63
C SER A 109 3.03 -5.37 -18.71
N ARG A 110 2.49 -6.54 -19.06
CA ARG A 110 1.43 -6.65 -20.08
C ARG A 110 0.13 -5.97 -19.64
N LEU A 111 -0.57 -5.36 -20.60
CA LEU A 111 -1.92 -4.85 -20.39
C LEU A 111 -2.96 -5.96 -20.64
N THR A 112 -3.96 -6.05 -19.76
CA THR A 112 -5.10 -6.96 -19.88
C THR A 112 -6.37 -6.19 -20.16
N VAL A 113 -7.25 -6.76 -20.98
CA VAL A 113 -8.59 -6.18 -21.20
C VAL A 113 -9.47 -6.49 -20.00
N ARG A 114 -10.18 -5.47 -19.51
CA ARG A 114 -11.10 -5.57 -18.39
C ARG A 114 -12.45 -4.97 -18.77
N LEU A 115 -13.52 -5.49 -18.17
CA LEU A 115 -14.88 -4.98 -18.34
C LEU A 115 -15.19 -3.98 -17.22
N ASN A 116 -15.57 -2.77 -17.58
CA ASN A 116 -16.27 -1.85 -16.71
C ASN A 116 -17.76 -2.26 -16.68
N LYS A 117 -18.19 -2.92 -15.61
CA LYS A 117 -19.57 -3.42 -15.46
C LYS A 117 -20.61 -2.32 -15.50
N THR A 118 -20.33 -1.15 -14.90
CA THR A 118 -21.28 -0.03 -14.82
C THR A 118 -21.58 0.58 -16.18
N ARG A 119 -20.53 0.82 -16.99
CA ARG A 119 -20.68 1.43 -18.32
C ARG A 119 -20.75 0.41 -19.46
N ASN A 120 -20.64 -0.88 -19.14
CA ASN A 120 -20.52 -1.97 -20.11
C ASN A 120 -19.48 -1.68 -21.21
N THR A 121 -18.32 -1.14 -20.81
CA THR A 121 -17.22 -0.74 -21.70
C THR A 121 -15.95 -1.50 -21.35
N PHE A 122 -15.10 -1.75 -22.34
CA PHE A 122 -13.82 -2.40 -22.13
C PHE A 122 -12.71 -1.37 -21.97
N PHE A 123 -11.72 -1.67 -21.14
CA PHE A 123 -10.53 -0.85 -20.96
C PHE A 123 -9.29 -1.73 -20.81
N LEU A 124 -8.12 -1.18 -21.13
CA LEU A 124 -6.84 -1.84 -20.87
C LEU A 124 -6.37 -1.44 -19.48
N GLY A 125 -6.14 -2.44 -18.63
CA GLY A 125 -5.58 -2.26 -17.29
C GLY A 125 -4.24 -3.00 -17.17
N CYS A 126 -3.35 -2.48 -16.34
CA CYS A 126 -2.11 -3.18 -16.06
C CYS A 126 -2.35 -4.52 -15.34
N ARG A 127 -1.63 -5.58 -15.74
CA ARG A 127 -1.64 -6.87 -15.04
C ARG A 127 -1.19 -6.76 -13.57
N ASN A 128 -0.32 -5.80 -13.26
CA ASN A 128 0.23 -5.60 -11.92
C ASN A 128 -0.66 -4.76 -10.99
N TYR A 129 -1.94 -4.54 -11.31
CA TYR A 129 -2.87 -3.94 -10.35
C TYR A 129 -2.95 -4.79 -9.06
N PRO A 130 -2.95 -4.22 -7.84
CA PRO A 130 -3.06 -2.80 -7.48
C PRO A 130 -1.73 -2.03 -7.42
N ASP A 131 -0.59 -2.67 -7.72
CA ASP A 131 0.73 -2.04 -7.65
C ASP A 131 0.99 -1.06 -8.80
N CYS A 132 0.32 -1.27 -9.94
CA CYS A 132 0.27 -0.33 -11.05
C CYS A 132 -1.19 -0.05 -11.44
N THR A 133 -1.60 1.21 -11.34
CA THR A 133 -2.98 1.67 -11.60
C THR A 133 -3.18 2.22 -13.01
N TYR A 134 -2.21 2.03 -13.92
CA TYR A 134 -2.34 2.44 -15.32
C TYR A 134 -3.59 1.82 -15.97
N ALA A 135 -4.38 2.69 -16.60
CA ALA A 135 -5.53 2.31 -17.39
C ALA A 135 -5.68 3.23 -18.61
N GLU A 136 -6.14 2.68 -19.72
CA GLU A 136 -6.44 3.42 -20.94
C GLU A 136 -7.66 2.82 -21.65
N ASN A 137 -8.26 3.59 -22.55
CA ASN A 137 -9.41 3.11 -23.32
C ASN A 137 -9.01 1.95 -24.23
N PHE A 138 -9.85 0.91 -24.28
CA PHE A 138 -9.67 -0.17 -25.24
C PHE A 138 -10.16 0.29 -26.61
N ASN A 139 -9.22 0.64 -27.49
CA ASN A 139 -9.51 0.92 -28.89
C ASN A 139 -8.78 -0.13 -29.74
N ASN A 140 -9.54 -0.95 -30.47
CA ASN A 140 -8.98 -1.89 -31.42
C ASN A 140 -9.32 -1.46 -32.85
N ASN A 141 -8.39 -1.67 -33.76
CA ASN A 141 -8.59 -1.35 -35.18
C ASN A 141 -9.43 -2.44 -35.91
N ILE A 142 -9.95 -3.42 -35.18
CA ILE A 142 -10.70 -4.55 -35.74
C ILE A 142 -12.17 -4.15 -35.86
N ARG A 143 -12.60 -3.92 -37.11
CA ARG A 143 -13.98 -3.62 -37.46
C ARG A 143 -14.73 -4.85 -37.96
N CYS A 144 -16.02 -4.89 -37.69
CA CYS A 144 -16.89 -5.97 -38.14
C CYS A 144 -17.17 -5.87 -39.65
N SER A 145 -16.84 -6.90 -40.43
CA SER A 145 -17.05 -6.94 -41.88
C SER A 145 -18.51 -6.86 -42.38
N ARG A 146 -19.50 -6.84 -41.47
CA ARG A 146 -20.92 -6.72 -41.80
C ARG A 146 -21.51 -5.33 -41.53
N CYS A 147 -20.96 -4.59 -40.57
CA CYS A 147 -21.58 -3.34 -40.10
C CYS A 147 -20.56 -2.24 -39.75
N ASP A 148 -19.26 -2.49 -39.94
CA ASP A 148 -18.16 -1.56 -39.66
C ASP A 148 -18.06 -1.03 -38.23
N ILE A 149 -18.78 -1.65 -37.30
CA ILE A 149 -18.73 -1.36 -35.87
C ILE A 149 -17.51 -2.09 -35.25
N PRO A 150 -16.81 -1.48 -34.28
CA PRO A 150 -15.70 -2.12 -33.57
C PRO A 150 -16.09 -3.45 -32.95
N MET A 151 -15.19 -4.42 -33.02
CA MET A 151 -15.36 -5.72 -32.38
C MET A 151 -14.83 -5.69 -30.94
N VAL A 152 -15.37 -6.52 -30.06
CA VAL A 152 -14.95 -6.62 -28.65
C VAL A 152 -14.51 -8.05 -28.36
N PRO A 153 -13.50 -8.26 -27.50
CA PRO A 153 -13.12 -9.61 -27.10
C PRO A 153 -14.22 -10.21 -26.22
N ARG A 154 -14.56 -11.47 -26.48
CA ARG A 154 -15.52 -12.26 -25.69
C ARG A 154 -14.96 -13.64 -25.43
N GLN A 155 -15.31 -14.25 -24.30
CA GLN A 155 -14.95 -15.62 -24.00
C GLN A 155 -16.02 -16.58 -24.55
N GLY A 156 -15.57 -17.64 -25.22
CA GLY A 156 -16.40 -18.76 -25.65
C GLY A 156 -15.82 -20.09 -25.20
N ARG A 157 -16.46 -21.20 -25.61
CA ARG A 157 -16.03 -22.56 -25.24
C ARG A 157 -14.59 -22.89 -25.66
N PHE A 158 -14.15 -22.35 -26.79
CA PHE A 158 -12.84 -22.66 -27.40
C PHE A 158 -11.77 -21.60 -27.10
N GLY A 159 -12.06 -20.66 -26.21
CA GLY A 159 -11.18 -19.53 -25.91
C GLY A 159 -11.80 -18.19 -26.32
N TYR A 160 -10.95 -17.17 -26.45
CA TYR A 160 -11.38 -15.81 -26.79
C TYR A 160 -11.66 -15.67 -28.27
N PHE A 161 -12.67 -14.87 -28.61
CA PHE A 161 -12.99 -14.49 -29.98
C PHE A 161 -13.41 -13.03 -30.05
N TRP A 162 -13.26 -12.42 -31.21
CA TRP A 162 -13.77 -11.08 -31.51
C TRP A 162 -15.25 -11.18 -31.86
N GLY A 163 -16.11 -10.52 -31.09
CA GLY A 163 -17.55 -10.40 -31.37
C GLY A 163 -17.94 -8.97 -31.72
N CYS A 164 -18.90 -8.78 -32.62
CA CYS A 164 -19.40 -7.43 -32.91
C CYS A 164 -20.00 -6.77 -31.65
N ARG A 165 -19.69 -5.48 -31.40
CA ARG A 165 -20.29 -4.72 -30.30
C ARG A 165 -21.82 -4.61 -30.41
N ASN A 166 -22.37 -4.64 -31.62
CA ASN A 166 -23.81 -4.54 -31.90
C ASN A 166 -24.57 -5.87 -31.77
N TYR A 167 -24.04 -6.85 -31.05
CA TYR A 167 -24.79 -8.04 -30.68
C TYR A 167 -25.98 -7.66 -29.78
N PRO A 168 -27.21 -8.21 -29.97
CA PRO A 168 -27.58 -9.36 -30.80
C PRO A 168 -27.92 -9.03 -32.26
N ARG A 169 -27.97 -7.75 -32.65
CA ARG A 169 -28.33 -7.31 -34.01
C ARG A 169 -27.31 -7.74 -35.07
N CYS A 170 -26.03 -7.85 -34.70
CA CYS A 170 -24.98 -8.41 -35.54
C CYS A 170 -24.28 -9.57 -34.83
N LYS A 171 -24.39 -10.78 -35.40
CA LYS A 171 -23.83 -12.03 -34.84
C LYS A 171 -22.47 -12.44 -35.43
N LYS A 172 -21.83 -11.57 -36.23
CA LYS A 172 -20.54 -11.87 -36.85
C LYS A 172 -19.44 -11.97 -35.79
N THR A 173 -18.64 -13.03 -35.86
CA THR A 173 -17.49 -13.29 -35.02
C THR A 173 -16.23 -13.55 -35.86
N VAL A 174 -15.07 -13.30 -35.27
CA VAL A 174 -13.75 -13.57 -35.85
C VAL A 174 -12.89 -14.23 -34.77
N GLN A 175 -12.08 -15.23 -35.13
CA GLN A 175 -11.20 -15.88 -34.17
C GLN A 175 -10.12 -14.90 -33.69
N ALA A 176 -9.82 -14.91 -32.38
CA ALA A 176 -8.67 -14.18 -31.86
C ALA A 176 -7.44 -15.06 -32.10
N THR A 177 -6.74 -14.81 -33.21
CA THR A 177 -5.47 -15.48 -33.56
C THR A 177 -4.35 -15.08 -32.61
#